data_AF-A0A3S1NGL0-F1
#
_entry.id   AF-A0A3S1NGL0-F1
#
_cell.length_a   1.000
_cell.length_b   1.000
_cell.length_c   1.000
_cell.angle_alpha   90.00
_cell.angle_beta   90.00
_cell.angle_gamma   90.00
#
_symmetry.space_group_name_H-M   'P 1'
#
loop_
_entity.id
_entity.type
_entity.pdbx_description
1 polymer ?
#
loop_
_entity_poly.entity_id
_entity_poly.type
_entity_poly.pdbx_seq_one_letter_code
_entity_poly.pdbx_strand_id
1 'polypeptide(L)'
;AEEGNAAAAGIIAGAVVALVDAFADLTASADIDCFAVGGGVGLAGGFIEALQARSLDLPRVYRRPIVAARAGADAGLLGAAMLARSTKSDGNFHRI
;
A
#
# COMPACT_ATOMS: atom_id res chain seq x y z
N ALA A 1 -16.73 -8.70 1.17
CA ALA A 1 -17.25 -9.98 1.69
C ALA A 1 -18.73 -9.79 1.98
N GLU A 2 -19.60 -9.99 0.99
CA GLU A 2 -21.03 -9.61 1.12
C GLU A 2 -22.00 -10.79 1.20
N GLU A 3 -21.54 -12.04 1.00
CA GLU A 3 -22.43 -13.21 0.96
C GLU A 3 -22.31 -14.15 2.18
N GLY A 4 -21.76 -13.68 3.31
CA GLY A 4 -21.75 -14.47 4.55
C GLY A 4 -20.93 -15.77 4.52
N ASN A 5 -20.08 -15.98 3.51
CA ASN A 5 -19.21 -17.15 3.41
C ASN A 5 -18.03 -17.03 4.40
N ALA A 6 -18.09 -17.81 5.48
CA ALA A 6 -17.08 -17.82 6.55
C ALA A 6 -15.66 -18.16 6.06
N ALA A 7 -15.52 -19.04 5.06
CA ALA A 7 -14.22 -19.41 4.52
C ALA A 7 -13.57 -18.23 3.77
N ALA A 8 -14.36 -17.54 2.94
CA ALA A 8 -13.88 -16.35 2.24
C ALA A 8 -13.52 -15.22 3.22
N ALA A 9 -14.34 -15.03 4.26
CA ALA A 9 -14.05 -14.06 5.32
C ALA A 9 -12.73 -14.38 6.04
N GLY A 10 -12.46 -15.66 6.33
CA GLY A 10 -11.20 -16.10 6.93
C GLY A 10 -9.98 -15.81 6.06
N ILE A 11 -10.08 -16.02 4.74
CA ILE A 11 -9.00 -15.69 3.79
C ILE A 11 -8.72 -14.19 3.79
N ILE A 12 -9.76 -13.35 3.74
CA ILE A 12 -9.61 -11.89 3.76
C ILE A 12 -9.00 -11.43 5.10
N ALA A 13 -9.44 -11.98 6.22
CA ALA A 13 -8.87 -11.67 7.53
C ALA A 13 -7.37 -12.05 7.61
N GLY A 14 -7.00 -13.22 7.08
CA GLY A 14 -5.60 -13.64 6.99
C GLY A 14 -4.76 -12.69 6.14
N ALA A 15 -5.30 -12.23 5.00
CA ALA A 15 -4.63 -11.25 4.14
C ALA A 15 -4.42 -9.90 4.84
N VAL A 16 -5.41 -9.44 5.61
CA VAL A 16 -5.32 -8.20 6.41
C VAL A 16 -4.19 -8.29 7.45
N VAL A 17 -4.12 -9.41 8.18
CA VAL A 17 -3.03 -9.64 9.16
C VAL A 17 -1.68 -9.65 8.47
N ALA A 18 -1.52 -10.46 7.42
CA ALA A 18 -0.25 -10.59 6.71
C ALA A 18 0.25 -9.26 6.11
N LEU A 19 -0.65 -8.43 5.57
CA LEU A 19 -0.29 -7.13 5.02
C LEU A 19 0.15 -6.14 6.11
N VAL A 20 -0.56 -6.07 7.24
CA VAL A 20 -0.20 -5.15 8.33
C VAL A 20 1.14 -5.55 8.97
N ASP A 21 1.40 -6.83 9.14
CA ASP A 21 2.69 -7.31 9.64
C ASP A 21 3.82 -6.96 8.64
N ALA A 22 3.59 -7.15 7.33
CA ALA A 22 4.55 -6.73 6.30
C ALA A 22 4.78 -5.20 6.26
N PHE A 23 3.77 -4.39 6.54
CA PHE A 23 3.92 -2.94 6.66
C PHE A 23 4.80 -2.55 7.85
N ALA A 24 4.67 -3.26 8.97
CA ALA A 24 5.55 -3.07 10.13
C ALA A 24 7.00 -3.42 9.78
N ASP A 25 7.23 -4.55 9.11
CA ASP A 25 8.55 -4.99 8.68
C ASP A 25 9.21 -4.00 7.72
N LEU A 26 8.46 -3.49 6.74
CA LEU A 26 8.95 -2.47 5.82
C LEU A 26 9.26 -1.16 6.55
N THR A 27 8.42 -0.76 7.52
CA THR A 27 8.68 0.42 8.35
C THR A 27 9.95 0.23 9.18
N ALA A 28 10.16 -0.95 9.76
CA ALA A 28 11.37 -1.26 10.53
C ALA A 28 12.64 -1.28 9.66
N SER A 29 12.51 -1.70 8.40
CA SER A 29 13.66 -1.91 7.49
C SER A 29 14.05 -0.64 6.73
N ALA A 30 13.07 0.19 6.36
CA ALA A 30 13.26 1.29 5.42
C ALA A 30 12.60 2.61 5.86
N ASP A 31 12.05 2.67 7.09
CA ASP A 31 11.35 3.84 7.64
C ASP A 31 10.28 4.41 6.69
N ILE A 32 9.42 3.52 6.18
CA ILE A 32 8.32 3.92 5.28
C ILE A 32 7.42 4.95 5.95
N ASP A 33 7.08 6.02 5.23
CA ASP A 33 6.22 7.09 5.75
C ASP A 33 4.72 6.82 5.56
N CYS A 34 4.32 6.09 4.52
CA CYS A 34 2.91 5.87 4.15
C CYS A 34 2.76 4.67 3.22
N PHE A 35 1.61 3.99 3.31
CA PHE A 35 1.22 2.90 2.41
C PHE A 35 0.01 3.30 1.58
N ALA A 36 0.16 3.33 0.25
CA ALA A 36 -0.96 3.47 -0.68
C ALA A 36 -1.40 2.09 -1.18
N VAL A 37 -2.63 1.70 -0.87
CA VAL A 37 -3.21 0.38 -1.21
C VAL A 37 -4.11 0.53 -2.43
N GLY A 38 -3.80 -0.23 -3.48
CA GLY A 38 -4.57 -0.27 -4.73
C GLY A 38 -5.00 -1.68 -5.11
N GLY A 39 -5.38 -1.85 -6.38
CA GLY A 39 -5.85 -3.13 -6.91
C GLY A 39 -7.29 -3.45 -6.52
N GLY A 40 -7.91 -4.39 -7.24
CA GLY A 40 -9.33 -4.72 -7.06
C GLY A 40 -9.69 -5.21 -5.65
N VAL A 41 -8.81 -6.00 -5.02
CA VAL A 41 -9.00 -6.46 -3.64
C VAL A 41 -8.72 -5.35 -2.63
N GLY A 42 -7.63 -4.61 -2.82
CA GLY A 42 -7.21 -3.56 -1.90
C GLY A 42 -8.20 -2.38 -1.82
N LEU A 43 -8.94 -2.13 -2.89
CA LEU A 43 -9.98 -1.10 -2.97
C LEU A 43 -11.40 -1.65 -2.76
N ALA A 44 -11.55 -2.95 -2.46
CA ALA A 44 -12.84 -3.51 -2.12
C ALA A 44 -13.36 -2.91 -0.81
N GLY A 45 -14.68 -2.71 -0.72
CA GLY A 45 -15.31 -2.09 0.44
C GLY A 45 -14.92 -2.76 1.76
N GLY A 46 -14.47 -1.96 2.73
CA GLY A 46 -14.09 -2.40 4.06
C GLY A 46 -12.65 -2.93 4.20
N PHE A 47 -11.92 -3.14 3.10
CA PHE A 47 -10.58 -3.74 3.18
C PHE A 47 -9.54 -2.78 3.76
N ILE A 48 -9.54 -1.52 3.34
CA ILE A 48 -8.62 -0.50 3.87
C ILE A 48 -8.95 -0.21 5.33
N GLU A 49 -10.22 -0.13 5.68
CA GLU A 49 -10.69 0.04 7.05
C GLU A 49 -10.23 -1.11 7.95
N ALA A 50 -10.27 -2.35 7.43
CA ALA A 50 -9.75 -3.52 8.14
C ALA A 50 -8.23 -3.45 8.36
N LEU A 51 -7.46 -3.02 7.35
CA LEU A 51 -6.02 -2.79 7.48
C LEU A 51 -5.71 -1.70 8.53
N GLN A 52 -6.44 -0.59 8.47
CA GLN A 52 -6.29 0.51 9.42
C GLN A 52 -6.62 0.07 10.85
N ALA A 53 -7.71 -0.69 11.03
CA ALA A 53 -8.10 -1.23 12.33
C ALA A 53 -7.04 -2.18 12.90
N ARG A 54 -6.57 -3.15 12.10
CA ARG A 54 -5.51 -4.10 12.52
C ARG A 54 -4.19 -3.39 12.82
N SER A 55 -3.85 -2.32 12.10
CA SER A 55 -2.63 -1.51 12.36
C SER A 55 -2.62 -0.88 13.76
N LEU A 56 -3.79 -0.65 14.38
CA LEU A 56 -3.88 -0.13 15.75
C LEU A 56 -3.36 -1.11 16.81
N ASP A 57 -3.22 -2.40 16.49
CA ASP A 57 -2.63 -3.39 17.39
C ASP A 57 -1.10 -3.32 17.43
N LEU A 58 -0.47 -2.72 16.41
CA LEU A 58 0.98 -2.60 16.37
C LEU A 58 1.48 -1.56 17.38
N PRO A 59 2.72 -1.66 17.90
CA PRO A 59 3.37 -0.55 18.59
C PRO A 59 3.39 0.73 17.73
N ARG A 60 3.21 1.90 18.37
CA ARG A 60 3.07 3.19 17.67
C ARG A 60 4.22 3.50 16.69
N VAL A 61 5.43 3.03 16.98
CA VAL A 61 6.62 3.22 16.12
C VAL A 61 6.45 2.60 14.73
N TYR A 62 5.66 1.53 14.59
CA TYR A 62 5.41 0.83 13.33
C TYR A 62 4.13 1.28 12.62
N ARG A 63 3.34 2.17 13.24
CA ARG A 63 2.10 2.65 12.63
C ARG A 63 2.43 3.72 11.60
N ARG A 64 1.90 3.54 10.40
CA ARG A 64 1.98 4.51 9.30
C ARG A 64 0.61 4.69 8.66
N PRO A 65 0.31 5.86 8.07
CA PRO A 65 -0.91 6.08 7.30
C PRO A 65 -1.09 5.01 6.22
N ILE A 66 -2.30 4.46 6.14
CA ILE A 66 -2.73 3.52 5.09
C ILE A 66 -3.84 4.20 4.32
N VAL A 67 -3.64 4.46 3.02
CA VAL A 67 -4.53 5.26 2.17
C VAL A 67 -4.90 4.52 0.90
N ALA A 68 -6.04 4.86 0.30
CA ALA A 68 -6.42 4.35 -1.01
C ALA A 68 -5.53 4.95 -2.10
N ALA A 69 -5.01 4.10 -2.99
CA ALA A 69 -4.29 4.52 -4.18
C ALA A 69 -5.25 5.25 -5.15
N ARG A 70 -4.79 6.38 -5.71
CA ARG A 70 -5.63 7.30 -6.49
C ARG A 70 -5.40 7.27 -8.00
N ALA A 71 -4.29 6.71 -8.47
CA ALA A 71 -3.93 6.71 -9.88
C ALA A 71 -4.69 5.68 -10.73
N GLY A 72 -5.53 4.84 -10.09
CA GLY A 72 -6.43 3.91 -10.78
C GLY A 72 -5.71 2.88 -11.65
N ALA A 73 -6.39 2.46 -12.72
CA ALA A 73 -5.88 1.44 -13.65
C ALA A 73 -4.62 1.91 -14.41
N ASP A 74 -4.50 3.22 -14.65
CA ASP A 74 -3.38 3.79 -15.40
C ASP A 74 -2.16 4.09 -14.52
N ALA A 75 -2.18 3.75 -13.23
CA ALA A 75 -1.07 4.01 -12.30
C ALA A 75 0.28 3.50 -12.85
N GLY A 76 0.29 2.33 -13.49
CA GLY A 76 1.48 1.77 -14.12
C GLY A 76 1.98 2.60 -15.31
N LEU A 77 1.07 3.03 -16.19
CA LEU A 77 1.42 3.83 -17.37
C LEU A 77 1.92 5.22 -16.96
N LEU A 78 1.23 5.87 -16.02
CA LEU A 78 1.61 7.17 -15.48
C LEU A 78 2.97 7.10 -14.78
N GLY A 79 3.18 6.08 -13.93
CA GLY A 79 4.44 5.87 -13.23
C GLY A 79 5.61 5.65 -14.19
N ALA A 80 5.44 4.80 -15.21
CA ALA A 80 6.45 4.57 -16.22
C ALA A 80 6.81 5.84 -17.00
N ALA A 81 5.81 6.63 -17.41
CA ALA A 81 6.02 7.89 -18.12
C ALA A 81 6.76 8.93 -17.25
N MET A 82 6.41 9.02 -15.96
CA MET A 82 7.08 9.92 -15.02
C MET A 82 8.55 9.53 -14.80
N LEU A 83 8.82 8.24 -14.62
CA LEU A 83 10.18 7.73 -14.43
C LEU A 83 11.06 7.93 -15.68
N ALA A 84 10.51 7.69 -16.88
CA ALA A 84 11.23 7.95 -18.13
C ALA A 84 11.52 9.44 -18.36
N ARG A 85 10.68 10.33 -17.82
CA ARG A 85 10.90 11.78 -17.86
C ARG A 85 11.95 12.26 -16.86
N SER A 86 11.95 11.74 -15.63
CA SER A 86 12.94 12.15 -14.61
C SER A 86 14.35 11.78 -15.05
N THR A 87 14.53 10.55 -15.53
CA THR A 87 15.83 10.06 -16.03
C THR A 87 16.38 10.83 -17.23
N LYS A 88 15.51 11.40 -18.09
CA LYS A 88 15.93 12.32 -19.16
C LYS A 88 16.36 13.70 -18.64
N SER A 89 15.75 14.17 -17.55
CA SER A 89 16.07 15.46 -16.94
C SER A 89 17.37 15.42 -16.11
N ASP A 90 17.74 14.25 -15.59
CA ASP A 90 18.93 14.03 -14.77
C ASP A 90 20.25 14.01 -15.58
N GLY A 91 20.17 14.03 -16.92
CA GLY A 91 21.32 14.10 -17.82
C GLY A 91 22.11 15.41 -17.80
N ASN A 92 21.80 16.38 -16.93
CA ASN A 92 22.46 17.69 -16.87
C ASN A 92 23.19 17.98 -15.53
N PHE A 93 23.27 17.01 -14.61
CA PHE A 93 23.94 17.16 -13.30
C PHE A 93 25.43 16.76 -13.27
N HIS A 94 26.13 16.93 -14.38
CA HIS A 94 27.60 16.91 -14.41
C HIS A 94 28.15 18.07 -15.26
N ARG A 95 28.14 19.28 -14.69
CA ARG A 95 29.12 20.33 -15.00
C ARG A 95 29.49 21.04 -13.70
N ILE A 96 30.57 20.55 -13.10
CA ILE A 96 31.44 21.26 -12.16
C ILE A 96 32.85 21.10 -12.70
#